data_AF-A0A496PHW2-F1
#
_entry.id   AF-A0A496PHW2-F1
#
_cell.length_a   1.000
_cell.length_b   1.000
_cell.length_c   1.000
_cell.angle_alpha   90.00
_cell.angle_beta   90.00
_cell.angle_gamma   90.00
#
_symmetry.space_group_name_H-M   'P 1'
#
loop_
_entity.id
_entity.type
_entity.pdbx_description
1 polymer ?
#
loop_
_entity_poly.entity_id
_entity_poly.type
_entity_poly.pdbx_seq_one_letter_code
_entity_poly.pdbx_strand_id
1 'polypeptide(L)'
;MTEPWDQAQLAAARAASPLAALVPLVRALLGQAAREAELLVVVADSSGRVLWLEGEDDALATAEAWGLLAGTEWALVNGALTGLGRALATRTPQRVDSPDASPHPWAAAPVRDPRSGTMPGALAVTGSPAALDAFVLAALRGTASTVEAHLATTSGGVASGSPVGSSSAHALLRLTGPDAPALDTPHGTSPLNRRHAELLATLAEAPGGLAGTELMARVYPQPITTVTLRAEMSRLRKALEAAGAFEAGVGLSSRPYRLTGVEDDGARVAAHLHRGALQPALNEYGGELLPGSEAPAVVARREELSAALRGAVLGAGNPDLLQAYLRLPEADGDAQAWEIAAQVLPDGSPRQAAALAHLDGLSGLGPSLA
;
A
#
# COMPACT_ATOMS: atom_id res chain seq x y z
N MET A 1 24.12 22.95 -12.96
CA MET A 1 23.02 22.83 -11.98
C MET A 1 21.72 22.99 -12.75
N THR A 2 20.71 22.18 -12.45
CA THR A 2 19.37 22.31 -13.06
C THR A 2 18.73 23.61 -12.56
N GLU A 3 17.94 24.27 -13.40
CA GLU A 3 17.15 25.43 -12.94
C GLU A 3 16.19 24.98 -11.82
N PRO A 4 16.03 25.79 -10.76
CA PRO A 4 15.05 25.51 -9.72
C PRO A 4 13.66 25.48 -10.33
N TRP A 5 12.84 24.52 -9.90
CA TRP A 5 11.43 24.52 -10.25
C TRP A 5 10.75 25.81 -9.80
N ASP A 6 9.81 26.27 -10.62
CA ASP A 6 8.91 27.34 -10.20
C ASP A 6 7.99 26.85 -9.05
N GLN A 7 7.27 27.79 -8.43
CA GLN A 7 6.42 27.49 -7.29
C GLN A 7 5.29 26.50 -7.63
N ALA A 8 4.77 26.51 -8.86
CA ALA A 8 3.69 25.63 -9.28
C ALA A 8 4.18 24.20 -9.50
N GLN A 9 5.33 24.04 -10.17
CA GLN A 9 6.02 22.76 -10.35
C GLN A 9 6.38 22.13 -9.01
N LEU A 10 6.95 22.91 -8.09
CA LEU A 10 7.30 22.45 -6.75
C LEU A 10 6.06 22.06 -5.94
N ALA A 11 4.97 22.85 -6.01
CA ALA A 11 3.72 22.53 -5.33
C ALA A 11 3.09 21.23 -5.87
N ALA A 12 3.07 21.04 -7.19
CA ALA A 12 2.58 19.82 -7.82
C ALA A 12 3.42 18.60 -7.43
N ALA A 13 4.75 18.71 -7.45
CA ALA A 13 5.65 17.63 -7.06
C ALA A 13 5.51 17.27 -5.57
N ARG A 14 5.34 18.27 -4.69
CA ARG A 14 5.03 18.06 -3.27
C ARG A 14 3.70 17.34 -3.09
N ALA A 15 2.65 17.76 -3.79
CA ALA A 15 1.34 17.13 -3.70
C ALA A 15 1.32 15.69 -4.21
N ALA A 16 2.11 15.39 -5.24
CA ALA A 16 2.23 14.04 -5.81
C ALA A 16 3.16 13.11 -5.00
N SER A 17 3.97 13.64 -4.08
CA SER A 17 4.96 12.86 -3.35
C SER A 17 4.31 12.00 -2.25
N PRO A 18 4.57 10.68 -2.21
CA PRO A 18 4.14 9.83 -1.09
C PRO A 18 4.69 10.26 0.27
N LEU A 19 5.78 11.04 0.30
CA LEU A 19 6.39 11.55 1.53
C LEU A 19 5.67 12.78 2.09
N ALA A 20 4.78 13.42 1.33
CA ALA A 20 4.15 14.70 1.70
C ALA A 20 3.41 14.63 3.04
N ALA A 21 2.63 13.57 3.26
CA ALA A 21 1.90 13.35 4.49
C ALA A 21 2.81 13.08 5.71
N LEU A 22 4.07 12.71 5.47
CA LEU A 22 5.03 12.31 6.49
C LEU A 22 6.07 13.39 6.80
N VAL A 23 6.08 14.50 6.07
CA VAL A 23 6.94 15.66 6.38
C VAL A 23 6.73 16.17 7.82
N PRO A 24 5.49 16.30 8.35
CA PRO A 24 5.30 16.68 9.76
C PRO A 24 5.95 15.71 10.75
N LEU A 25 6.00 14.41 10.43
CA LEU A 25 6.67 13.40 11.25
C LEU A 25 8.20 13.56 11.18
N VAL A 26 8.76 13.78 10.00
CA VAL A 26 10.20 14.07 9.82
C VAL A 26 10.59 15.32 10.63
N ARG A 27 9.76 16.37 10.60
CA ARG A 27 9.94 17.57 11.42
C ARG A 27 9.93 17.28 12.92
N ALA A 28 9.00 16.45 13.38
CA ALA A 28 8.89 16.09 14.78
C ALA A 28 10.10 15.29 15.27
N LEU A 29 10.67 14.42 14.43
CA LEU A 29 11.77 13.54 14.80
C LEU A 29 13.15 14.19 14.67
N LEU A 30 13.36 15.02 13.64
CA LEU A 30 14.67 15.61 13.33
C LEU A 30 14.72 17.12 13.51
N GLY A 31 13.60 17.83 13.36
CA GLY A 31 13.59 19.28 13.17
C GLY A 31 14.17 20.07 14.35
N GLN A 32 13.84 19.71 15.59
CA GLN A 32 14.37 20.43 16.75
C GLN A 32 15.89 20.20 16.90
N ALA A 33 16.32 18.94 16.89
CA ALA A 33 17.74 18.59 17.03
C ALA A 33 18.59 19.16 15.87
N ALA A 34 18.04 19.17 14.65
CA ALA A 34 18.71 19.76 13.50
C ALA A 34 18.89 21.27 13.65
N ARG A 35 17.88 22.01 14.12
CA ARG A 35 18.00 23.46 14.38
C ARG A 35 19.02 23.76 15.47
N GLU A 36 18.99 23.03 16.58
CA GLU A 36 19.96 23.19 17.68
C GLU A 36 21.41 22.93 17.23
N ALA A 37 21.58 22.06 16.23
CA ALA A 37 22.88 21.75 15.63
C ALA A 37 23.20 22.54 14.35
N GLU A 38 22.37 23.53 13.97
CA GLU A 38 22.52 24.31 12.72
C GLU A 38 22.62 23.42 11.45
N LEU A 39 21.90 22.29 11.46
CA LEU A 39 21.79 21.35 10.35
C LEU A 39 20.55 21.64 9.50
N LEU A 40 20.68 21.39 8.20
CA LEU A 40 19.59 21.41 7.24
C LEU A 40 19.00 20.02 7.09
N VAL A 41 17.69 19.90 7.22
CA VAL A 41 16.92 18.69 6.91
C VAL A 41 16.39 18.79 5.48
N VAL A 42 16.62 17.74 4.71
CA VAL A 42 16.29 17.64 3.29
C VAL A 42 15.37 16.44 3.09
N VAL A 43 14.26 16.65 2.40
CA VAL A 43 13.41 15.56 1.87
C VAL A 43 13.43 15.67 0.36
N ALA A 44 13.93 14.63 -0.30
CA ALA A 44 14.08 14.58 -1.75
C ALA A 44 13.26 13.45 -2.37
N ASP A 45 12.91 13.60 -3.64
CA ASP A 45 12.28 12.53 -4.42
C ASP A 45 13.29 11.45 -4.87
N SER A 46 12.81 10.47 -5.62
CA SER A 46 13.59 9.34 -6.13
C SER A 46 14.69 9.73 -7.14
N SER A 47 14.59 10.91 -7.75
CA SER A 47 15.62 11.48 -8.65
C SER A 47 16.67 12.29 -7.88
N GLY A 48 16.47 12.51 -6.57
CA GLY A 48 17.31 13.35 -5.74
C GLY A 48 17.02 14.83 -5.91
N ARG A 49 15.80 15.19 -6.34
CA ARG A 49 15.33 16.56 -6.34
C ARG A 49 14.74 16.93 -5.00
N VAL A 50 15.15 18.08 -4.48
CA VAL A 50 14.78 18.54 -3.14
C VAL A 50 13.33 19.02 -3.16
N LEU A 51 12.47 18.37 -2.38
CA LEU A 51 11.06 18.75 -2.25
C LEU A 51 10.84 19.65 -1.03
N TRP A 52 11.48 19.32 0.09
CA TRP A 52 11.48 20.16 1.30
C TRP A 52 12.91 20.37 1.80
N LEU A 53 13.18 21.58 2.23
CA LEU A 53 14.44 22.02 2.80
C LEU A 53 14.10 22.83 4.05
N GLU A 54 14.66 22.45 5.20
CA GLU A 54 14.35 23.06 6.48
C GLU A 54 15.61 23.28 7.31
N GLY A 55 15.66 24.40 8.03
CA GLY A 55 16.72 24.75 8.95
C GLY A 55 16.54 26.19 9.43
N GLU A 56 17.53 26.71 10.15
CA GLU A 56 17.59 28.12 10.56
C GLU A 56 17.84 29.03 9.35
N ASP A 57 17.41 30.29 9.46
CA ASP A 57 17.45 31.26 8.35
C ASP A 57 18.88 31.45 7.79
N ASP A 58 19.90 31.49 8.66
CA ASP A 58 21.30 31.62 8.24
C ASP A 58 21.82 30.38 7.51
N ALA A 59 21.39 29.17 7.93
CA ALA A 59 21.75 27.93 7.26
C ALA A 59 21.06 27.82 5.89
N LEU A 60 19.81 28.27 5.77
CA LEU A 60 19.06 28.32 4.52
C LEU A 60 19.67 29.35 3.54
N ALA A 61 20.04 30.55 4.03
CA ALA A 61 20.71 31.56 3.22
C ALA A 61 22.09 31.08 2.74
N THR A 62 22.81 30.34 3.60
CA THR A 62 24.06 29.69 3.21
C THR A 62 23.80 28.63 2.14
N ALA A 63 22.79 27.76 2.29
CA ALA A 63 22.38 26.76 1.30
C ALA A 63 22.08 27.34 -0.07
N GLU A 64 21.33 28.44 -0.10
CA GLU A 64 20.96 29.14 -1.31
C GLU A 64 22.19 29.65 -2.09
N ALA A 65 23.24 30.10 -1.39
CA ALA A 65 24.46 30.60 -2.03
C ALA A 65 25.20 29.56 -2.89
N TRP A 66 25.01 28.27 -2.63
CA TRP A 66 25.52 27.15 -3.45
C TRP A 66 24.40 26.41 -4.20
N GLY A 67 23.19 26.97 -4.21
CA GLY A 67 22.02 26.54 -4.99
C GLY A 67 21.27 25.33 -4.43
N LEU A 68 21.45 25.02 -3.13
CA LEU A 68 20.61 24.07 -2.43
C LEU A 68 19.30 24.76 -2.04
N LEU A 69 18.26 24.47 -2.81
CA LEU A 69 16.94 25.07 -2.71
C LEU A 69 15.88 23.99 -2.93
N ALA A 70 14.68 24.21 -2.42
CA ALA A 70 13.56 23.37 -2.83
C ALA A 70 13.31 23.53 -4.34
N GLY A 71 13.19 22.41 -5.04
CA GLY A 71 13.03 22.34 -6.49
C GLY A 71 14.32 22.08 -7.26
N THR A 72 15.51 22.13 -6.64
CA THR A 72 16.78 21.83 -7.33
C THR A 72 17.19 20.36 -7.21
N GLU A 73 17.89 19.84 -8.22
CA GLU A 73 18.38 18.46 -8.24
C GLU A 73 19.76 18.36 -7.61
N TRP A 74 19.86 17.50 -6.60
CA TRP A 74 21.05 17.34 -5.78
C TRP A 74 21.58 15.91 -5.78
N ALA A 75 21.09 15.01 -6.64
CA ALA A 75 21.73 13.70 -6.81
C ALA A 75 23.13 13.83 -7.41
N LEU A 76 23.28 14.68 -8.43
CA LEU A 76 24.53 14.92 -9.16
C LEU A 76 24.83 16.42 -9.18
N VAL A 77 26.01 16.80 -8.70
CA VAL A 77 26.51 18.17 -8.73
C VAL A 77 27.86 18.16 -9.42
N ASN A 78 28.00 18.98 -10.47
CA ASN A 78 29.21 19.04 -11.31
C ASN A 78 29.67 17.67 -11.84
N GLY A 79 28.74 16.76 -12.11
CA GLY A 79 29.02 15.41 -12.60
C GLY A 79 29.45 14.40 -11.53
N ALA A 80 29.51 14.80 -10.25
CA ALA A 80 29.83 13.93 -9.13
C ALA A 80 28.59 13.66 -8.27
N LEU A 81 28.46 12.42 -7.76
CA LEU A 81 27.37 12.05 -6.86
C LEU A 81 27.58 12.73 -5.50
N THR A 82 26.55 13.43 -5.04
CA THR A 82 26.51 13.94 -3.67
C THR A 82 26.25 12.79 -2.68
N GLY A 83 26.28 13.05 -1.37
CA GLY A 83 25.87 12.04 -0.39
C GLY A 83 24.42 11.58 -0.55
N LEU A 84 23.52 12.49 -0.95
CA LEU A 84 22.13 12.16 -1.31
C LEU A 84 22.08 11.25 -2.55
N GLY A 85 22.75 11.63 -3.63
CA GLY A 85 22.79 10.85 -4.87
C GLY A 85 23.41 9.47 -4.66
N ARG A 86 24.50 9.38 -3.89
CA ARG A 86 25.11 8.10 -3.53
C ARG A 86 24.13 7.22 -2.76
N ALA A 87 23.44 7.75 -1.75
CA ALA A 87 22.47 6.97 -0.96
C ALA A 87 21.31 6.45 -1.82
N LEU A 88 20.78 7.27 -2.72
CA LEU A 88 19.75 6.85 -3.67
C LEU A 88 20.27 5.76 -4.63
N ALA A 89 21.48 5.93 -5.17
CA ALA A 89 22.07 4.99 -6.12
C ALA A 89 22.39 3.62 -5.47
N THR A 90 22.99 3.60 -4.28
CA THR A 90 23.32 2.36 -3.56
C THR A 90 22.12 1.78 -2.81
N ARG A 91 21.07 2.59 -2.64
CA ARG A 91 19.89 2.28 -1.81
C ARG A 91 20.25 1.91 -0.37
N THR A 92 21.33 2.50 0.15
CA THR A 92 21.82 2.27 1.51
C THR A 92 22.01 3.59 2.26
N PRO A 93 21.65 3.64 3.55
CA PRO A 93 21.91 4.83 4.35
C PRO A 93 23.40 5.02 4.61
N GLN A 94 23.93 6.17 4.22
CA GLN A 94 25.35 6.46 4.32
C GLN A 94 25.63 7.93 4.63
N ARG A 95 26.77 8.16 5.26
CA ARG A 95 27.37 9.47 5.44
C ARG A 95 28.53 9.62 4.48
N VAL A 96 28.64 10.80 3.89
CA VAL A 96 29.73 11.18 2.99
C VAL A 96 30.37 12.44 3.55
N ASP A 97 31.58 12.27 4.07
CA ASP A 97 32.46 13.36 4.48
C ASP A 97 33.03 13.99 3.21
N SER A 98 32.59 15.21 2.88
CA SER A 98 32.75 15.79 1.53
C SER A 98 34.20 16.14 1.17
N PRO A 99 34.63 15.94 -0.09
CA PRO A 99 35.41 17.00 -0.76
C PRO A 99 35.21 17.25 -2.28
N ASP A 100 34.26 16.64 -3.02
CA ASP A 100 34.18 16.84 -4.50
C ASP A 100 32.83 17.34 -5.07
N ALA A 101 31.68 17.06 -4.43
CA ALA A 101 30.35 17.35 -5.01
C ALA A 101 29.47 18.31 -4.18
N SER A 102 29.84 18.63 -2.93
CA SER A 102 29.09 19.56 -2.08
C SER A 102 30.01 20.24 -1.06
N PRO A 103 29.74 21.51 -0.69
CA PRO A 103 30.57 22.25 0.26
C PRO A 103 30.50 21.73 1.70
N HIS A 104 29.45 20.95 2.00
CA HIS A 104 29.20 20.36 3.30
C HIS A 104 29.04 18.84 3.21
N PRO A 105 29.37 18.08 4.27
CA PRO A 105 29.09 16.65 4.34
C PRO A 105 27.58 16.37 4.40
N TRP A 106 27.21 15.18 3.95
CA TRP A 106 25.82 14.73 3.90
C TRP A 106 25.67 13.41 4.64
N ALA A 107 24.61 13.28 5.42
CA ALA A 107 24.07 11.99 5.83
C ALA A 107 22.73 11.79 5.10
N ALA A 108 22.55 10.66 4.45
CA ALA A 108 21.33 10.38 3.69
C ALA A 108 20.83 8.95 3.93
N ALA A 109 19.52 8.79 4.02
CA ALA A 109 18.82 7.52 4.17
C ALA A 109 17.69 7.44 3.13
N PRO A 110 17.76 6.50 2.17
CA PRO A 110 16.66 6.24 1.25
C PRO A 110 15.44 5.72 2.01
N VAL A 111 14.26 6.09 1.55
CA VAL A 111 12.98 5.61 2.08
C VAL A 111 12.37 4.65 1.07
N ARG A 112 12.02 3.45 1.53
CA ARG A 112 11.37 2.39 0.75
C ARG A 112 9.89 2.33 1.09
N ASP A 113 9.05 2.19 0.08
CA ASP A 113 7.67 1.76 0.32
C ASP A 113 7.65 0.23 0.36
N PRO A 114 7.47 -0.39 1.55
CA PRO A 114 7.52 -1.84 1.68
C PRO A 114 6.39 -2.55 0.92
N ARG A 115 5.33 -1.85 0.52
CA ARG A 115 4.19 -2.42 -0.21
C ARG A 115 4.47 -2.55 -1.71
N SER A 116 5.12 -1.54 -2.28
CA SER A 116 5.40 -1.47 -3.73
C SER A 116 6.83 -1.87 -4.08
N GLY A 117 7.72 -1.96 -3.09
CA GLY A 117 9.16 -2.13 -3.30
C GLY A 117 9.83 -0.93 -3.95
N THR A 118 9.08 0.16 -4.16
CA THR A 118 9.57 1.40 -4.76
C THR A 118 10.32 2.24 -3.72
N MET A 119 11.11 3.19 -4.21
CA MET A 119 11.85 4.12 -3.37
C MET A 119 11.29 5.52 -3.65
N PRO A 120 10.27 5.99 -2.90
CA PRO A 120 9.65 7.30 -3.13
C PRO A 120 10.63 8.48 -3.02
N GLY A 121 11.76 8.29 -2.31
CA GLY A 121 12.79 9.30 -2.19
C GLY A 121 13.80 9.01 -1.08
N ALA A 122 14.37 10.06 -0.51
CA ALA A 122 15.31 9.97 0.59
C ALA A 122 15.16 11.12 1.58
N LEU A 123 15.51 10.84 2.84
CA LEU A 123 15.75 11.83 3.87
C LEU A 123 17.25 12.11 3.93
N ALA A 124 17.62 13.37 4.08
CA ALA A 124 19.02 13.75 4.22
C ALA A 124 19.20 14.88 5.23
N VAL A 125 20.41 14.98 5.76
CA VAL A 125 20.86 16.05 6.64
C VAL A 125 22.22 16.54 6.14
N THR A 126 22.40 17.86 6.05
CA THR A 126 23.65 18.49 5.64
C THR A 126 23.93 19.71 6.52
N GLY A 127 25.20 20.02 6.75
CA GLY A 127 25.61 21.16 7.56
C GLY A 127 27.11 21.11 7.84
N SER A 128 27.59 21.88 8.82
CA SER A 128 29.02 21.90 9.11
C SER A 128 29.56 20.51 9.49
N PRO A 129 30.84 20.18 9.17
CA PRO A 129 31.43 18.90 9.58
C PRO A 129 31.42 18.63 11.08
N ALA A 130 31.46 19.69 11.89
CA ALA A 130 31.38 19.59 13.35
C ALA A 130 29.95 19.24 13.82
N ALA A 131 28.93 19.76 13.15
CA ALA A 131 27.52 19.50 13.47
C ALA A 131 27.05 18.13 13.01
N LEU A 132 27.57 17.63 11.87
CA LEU A 132 27.21 16.32 11.34
C LEU A 132 28.02 15.22 12.03
N ASP A 133 27.69 14.89 13.27
CA ASP A 133 28.40 13.85 14.04
C ASP A 133 28.01 12.41 13.61
N ALA A 134 28.53 11.40 14.33
CA ALA A 134 28.27 9.99 14.03
C ALA A 134 26.83 9.53 14.36
N PHE A 135 26.14 10.20 15.30
CA PHE A 135 24.79 9.85 15.73
C PHE A 135 23.73 10.33 14.74
N VAL A 136 24.02 11.37 13.95
CA VAL A 136 23.10 11.88 12.92
C VAL A 136 22.65 10.77 11.96
N LEU A 137 23.56 9.91 11.50
CA LEU A 137 23.18 8.82 10.60
C LEU A 137 22.27 7.79 11.29
N ALA A 138 22.45 7.55 12.59
CA ALA A 138 21.58 6.65 13.35
C ALA A 138 20.18 7.25 13.53
N ALA A 139 20.08 8.54 13.87
CA ALA A 139 18.80 9.25 13.96
C ALA A 139 18.07 9.29 12.61
N LEU A 140 18.81 9.52 11.52
CA LEU A 140 18.27 9.54 10.17
C LEU A 140 17.77 8.15 9.73
N ARG A 141 18.50 7.08 10.05
CA ARG A 141 18.05 5.69 9.83
C ARG A 141 16.77 5.38 10.61
N GLY A 142 16.73 5.71 11.90
CA GLY A 142 15.55 5.51 12.74
C GLY A 142 14.33 6.28 12.21
N THR A 143 14.55 7.52 11.77
CA THR A 143 13.50 8.35 11.15
C THR A 143 13.03 7.74 9.84
N ALA A 144 13.94 7.32 8.96
CA ALA A 144 13.59 6.65 7.71
C ALA A 144 12.79 5.38 7.97
N SER A 145 13.23 4.49 8.87
CA SER A 145 12.49 3.28 9.23
C SER A 145 11.11 3.58 9.83
N THR A 146 10.98 4.66 10.59
CA THR A 146 9.68 5.10 11.13
C THR A 146 8.76 5.61 10.02
N VAL A 147 9.31 6.35 9.05
CA VAL A 147 8.61 6.81 7.85
C VAL A 147 8.18 5.60 6.99
N GLU A 148 9.05 4.63 6.76
CA GLU A 148 8.73 3.38 6.02
C GLU A 148 7.64 2.58 6.72
N ALA A 149 7.69 2.47 8.06
CA ALA A 149 6.64 1.83 8.85
C ALA A 149 5.31 2.59 8.73
N HIS A 150 5.34 3.94 8.68
CA HIS A 150 4.14 4.72 8.41
C HIS A 150 3.67 4.57 6.97
N LEU A 151 4.55 4.43 5.97
CA LEU A 151 4.13 4.13 4.60
C LEU A 151 3.49 2.74 4.50
N ALA A 152 3.92 1.80 5.35
CA ALA A 152 3.30 0.48 5.46
C ALA A 152 1.88 0.55 6.04
N THR A 153 1.62 1.46 6.99
CA THR A 153 0.36 1.55 7.74
C THR A 153 -0.59 2.66 7.27
N THR A 154 -0.08 3.70 6.62
CA THR A 154 -0.86 4.83 6.12
C THR A 154 -1.57 4.40 4.85
N SER A 155 -2.82 3.98 5.04
CA SER A 155 -3.83 3.93 4.00
C SER A 155 -3.85 5.28 3.29
N GLY A 156 -3.65 5.28 1.96
CA GLY A 156 -3.42 6.47 1.18
C GLY A 156 -4.50 7.55 1.34
N GLY A 157 -4.07 8.80 1.56
CA GLY A 157 -4.83 10.03 1.30
C GLY A 157 -3.89 10.97 0.55
N VAL A 158 -4.30 11.69 -0.51
CA VAL A 158 -5.38 12.71 -0.58
C VAL A 158 -5.95 12.66 -2.03
N ALA A 159 -7.25 12.77 -2.36
CA ALA A 159 -8.22 13.77 -1.92
C ALA A 159 -9.71 13.39 -2.15
N SER A 160 -10.54 13.98 -1.29
CA SER A 160 -11.93 14.42 -1.49
C SER A 160 -13.00 13.41 -1.90
N GLY A 161 -13.60 12.81 -0.86
CA GLY A 161 -14.99 12.40 -0.83
C GLY A 161 -15.33 12.02 0.60
N SER A 162 -16.02 12.89 1.34
CA SER A 162 -16.53 12.51 2.67
C SER A 162 -17.37 11.24 2.56
N PRO A 163 -17.08 10.15 3.30
CA PRO A 163 -18.05 9.13 3.54
C PRO A 163 -18.84 9.51 4.80
N VAL A 164 -20.13 9.71 4.60
CA VAL A 164 -21.11 9.57 5.66
C VAL A 164 -21.00 8.13 6.19
N GLY A 165 -20.54 7.98 7.43
CA GLY A 165 -20.78 6.80 8.28
C GLY A 165 -19.62 5.81 8.42
N SER A 166 -18.77 6.02 9.43
CA SER A 166 -18.42 5.04 10.49
C SER A 166 -17.13 5.48 11.18
N SER A 167 -17.14 5.63 12.50
CA SER A 167 -15.93 5.88 13.27
C SER A 167 -15.04 4.63 13.24
N SER A 168 -13.87 4.75 12.60
CA SER A 168 -12.67 3.92 12.80
C SER A 168 -12.90 2.45 13.17
N ALA A 169 -13.12 1.59 12.18
CA ALA A 169 -12.87 0.17 12.39
C ALA A 169 -11.36 -0.02 12.58
N HIS A 170 -10.94 -0.39 13.78
CA HIS A 170 -9.52 -0.69 14.07
C HIS A 170 -9.13 -2.12 13.67
N ALA A 171 -10.09 -2.91 13.17
CA ALA A 171 -9.87 -4.28 12.72
C ALA A 171 -10.24 -4.46 11.24
N LEU A 172 -9.41 -5.22 10.52
CA LEU A 172 -9.61 -5.57 9.12
C LEU A 172 -9.66 -7.10 8.96
N LEU A 173 -10.75 -7.59 8.42
CA LEU A 173 -10.95 -8.97 8.03
C LEU A 173 -10.35 -9.18 6.63
N ARG A 174 -9.27 -9.96 6.56
CA ARG A 174 -8.64 -10.38 5.30
C ARG A 174 -9.29 -11.64 4.78
N LEU A 175 -10.02 -11.52 3.69
CA LEU A 175 -10.72 -12.59 2.99
C LEU A 175 -10.14 -12.86 1.61
N THR A 176 -9.36 -11.92 1.07
CA THR A 176 -8.72 -12.01 -0.25
C THR A 176 -7.20 -12.18 -0.11
N GLY A 177 -6.63 -13.01 -0.98
CA GLY A 177 -5.18 -13.16 -1.13
C GLY A 177 -4.46 -14.16 -0.22
N PRO A 178 -3.12 -14.22 -0.31
CA PRO A 178 -2.33 -15.37 0.13
C PRO A 178 -2.28 -15.54 1.66
N ASP A 179 -2.40 -14.45 2.41
CA ASP A 179 -2.38 -14.46 3.87
C ASP A 179 -3.79 -14.61 4.48
N ALA A 180 -4.83 -14.76 3.64
CA ALA A 180 -6.20 -14.98 4.08
C ALA A 180 -6.47 -16.48 4.39
N PRO A 181 -7.39 -16.80 5.31
CA PRO A 181 -8.18 -15.86 6.11
C PRO A 181 -7.48 -15.42 7.40
N ALA A 182 -7.48 -14.11 7.64
CA ALA A 182 -6.90 -13.51 8.84
C ALA A 182 -7.71 -12.31 9.35
N LEU A 183 -7.49 -11.95 10.61
CA LEU A 183 -8.01 -10.73 11.22
C LEU A 183 -6.82 -9.88 11.67
N ASP A 184 -6.71 -8.69 11.10
CA ASP A 184 -5.78 -7.67 11.56
C ASP A 184 -6.44 -6.83 12.65
N THR A 185 -5.70 -6.56 13.71
CA THR A 185 -6.08 -5.67 14.80
C THR A 185 -4.88 -4.80 15.19
N PRO A 186 -5.02 -3.78 16.05
CA PRO A 186 -3.88 -3.05 16.59
C PRO A 186 -2.91 -3.94 17.39
N HIS A 187 -3.35 -5.14 17.79
CA HIS A 187 -2.55 -6.12 18.53
C HIS A 187 -1.81 -7.10 17.60
N GLY A 188 -1.99 -6.98 16.28
CA GLY A 188 -1.35 -7.81 15.26
C GLY A 188 -2.35 -8.63 14.43
N THR A 189 -1.79 -9.45 13.55
CA THR A 189 -2.53 -10.33 12.63
C THR A 189 -2.74 -11.70 13.27
N SER A 190 -3.99 -12.15 13.30
CA SER A 190 -4.37 -13.47 13.80
C SER A 190 -5.01 -14.31 12.70
N PRO A 191 -4.52 -15.54 12.45
CA PRO A 191 -5.13 -16.42 11.46
C PRO A 191 -6.53 -16.86 11.92
N LEU A 192 -7.45 -16.94 10.97
CA LEU A 192 -8.79 -17.46 11.20
C LEU A 192 -8.89 -18.87 10.67
N ASN A 193 -9.68 -19.72 11.31
CA ASN A 193 -10.09 -20.96 10.66
C ASN A 193 -11.13 -20.65 9.58
N ARG A 194 -11.28 -21.55 8.61
CA ARG A 194 -12.21 -21.40 7.49
C ARG A 194 -13.64 -21.10 7.95
N ARG A 195 -14.16 -21.84 8.93
CA ARG A 195 -15.55 -21.69 9.38
C ARG A 195 -15.80 -20.33 10.04
N HIS A 196 -14.84 -19.83 10.81
CA HIS A 196 -14.88 -18.52 11.43
C HIS A 196 -14.83 -17.42 10.38
N ALA A 197 -13.97 -17.56 9.37
CA ALA A 197 -13.90 -16.63 8.26
C ALA A 197 -15.23 -16.57 7.49
N GLU A 198 -15.85 -17.71 7.20
CA GLU A 198 -17.16 -17.79 6.52
C GLU A 198 -18.27 -17.12 7.34
N LEU A 199 -18.31 -17.37 8.67
CA LEU A 199 -19.26 -16.73 9.58
C LEU A 199 -19.06 -15.21 9.62
N LEU A 200 -17.82 -14.74 9.74
CA LEU A 200 -17.51 -13.31 9.80
C LEU A 200 -17.81 -12.62 8.47
N ALA A 201 -17.41 -13.22 7.33
CA ALA A 201 -17.70 -12.71 6.00
C ALA A 201 -19.21 -12.54 5.77
N THR A 202 -19.98 -13.57 6.12
CA THR A 202 -21.45 -13.55 5.98
C THR A 202 -22.10 -12.49 6.89
N LEU A 203 -21.57 -12.28 8.10
CA LEU A 203 -22.08 -11.27 9.02
C LEU A 203 -21.67 -9.85 8.64
N ALA A 204 -20.50 -9.66 8.01
CA ALA A 204 -20.04 -8.37 7.52
C ALA A 204 -20.98 -7.80 6.43
N GLU A 205 -21.52 -8.67 5.57
CA GLU A 205 -22.53 -8.29 4.55
C GLU A 205 -23.93 -8.04 5.12
N ALA A 206 -24.14 -8.31 6.41
CA ALA A 206 -25.42 -8.10 7.09
C ALA A 206 -25.26 -7.15 8.28
N PRO A 207 -25.11 -5.82 8.06
CA PRO A 207 -24.96 -4.84 9.14
C PRO A 207 -26.13 -4.79 10.12
N GLY A 208 -27.32 -5.26 9.72
CA GLY A 208 -28.50 -5.43 10.59
C GLY A 208 -28.47 -6.69 11.47
N GLY A 209 -27.54 -7.59 11.21
CA GLY A 209 -27.44 -8.91 11.82
C GLY A 209 -28.37 -9.95 11.18
N LEU A 210 -28.10 -11.22 11.48
CA LEU A 210 -28.82 -12.37 10.96
C LEU A 210 -29.45 -13.20 12.10
N ALA A 211 -30.65 -13.70 11.86
CA ALA A 211 -31.24 -14.73 12.71
C ALA A 211 -30.41 -16.03 12.60
N GLY A 212 -30.44 -16.87 13.65
CA GLY A 212 -29.63 -18.10 13.66
C GLY A 212 -29.92 -19.04 12.49
N THR A 213 -31.20 -19.21 12.13
CA THR A 213 -31.63 -20.04 10.99
C THR A 213 -31.15 -19.48 9.64
N GLU A 214 -31.15 -18.16 9.49
CA GLU A 214 -30.67 -17.49 8.28
C GLU A 214 -29.16 -17.59 8.14
N LEU A 215 -28.42 -17.35 9.22
CA LEU A 215 -26.97 -17.51 9.26
C LEU A 215 -26.56 -18.95 8.93
N MET A 216 -27.30 -19.94 9.45
CA MET A 216 -27.06 -21.35 9.12
C MET A 216 -27.23 -21.63 7.62
N ALA A 217 -28.31 -21.16 7.01
CA ALA A 217 -28.58 -21.36 5.59
C ALA A 217 -27.54 -20.68 4.68
N ARG A 218 -27.00 -19.53 5.10
CA ARG A 218 -25.99 -18.77 4.34
C ARG A 218 -24.58 -19.36 4.45
N VAL A 219 -24.27 -20.06 5.54
CA VAL A 219 -22.90 -20.52 5.85
C VAL A 219 -22.71 -22.02 5.63
N TYR A 220 -23.73 -22.85 5.86
CA TYR A 220 -23.59 -24.30 5.81
C TYR A 220 -24.31 -24.87 4.58
N PRO A 221 -23.61 -25.59 3.69
CA PRO A 221 -24.24 -26.25 2.54
C PRO A 221 -25.25 -27.33 2.96
N GLN A 222 -24.97 -27.97 4.10
CA GLN A 222 -25.82 -29.00 4.69
C GLN A 222 -26.46 -28.46 5.98
N PRO A 223 -27.73 -28.81 6.25
CA PRO A 223 -28.42 -28.32 7.43
C PRO A 223 -27.74 -28.81 8.73
N ILE A 224 -27.47 -27.88 9.63
CA ILE A 224 -26.95 -28.15 10.98
C ILE A 224 -28.01 -27.86 12.04
N THR A 225 -27.72 -28.18 13.30
CA THR A 225 -28.60 -27.81 14.43
C THR A 225 -28.24 -26.43 14.99
N THR A 226 -29.20 -25.78 15.67
CA THR A 226 -28.95 -24.51 16.37
C THR A 226 -27.94 -24.65 17.51
N VAL A 227 -27.82 -25.85 18.10
CA VAL A 227 -26.81 -26.16 19.13
C VAL A 227 -25.41 -26.14 18.51
N THR A 228 -25.24 -26.74 17.33
CA THR A 228 -24.00 -26.69 16.56
C THR A 228 -23.59 -25.25 16.25
N LEU A 229 -24.52 -24.43 15.74
CA LEU A 229 -24.24 -23.01 15.49
C LEU A 229 -23.81 -22.28 16.77
N ARG A 230 -24.53 -22.45 17.88
CA ARG A 230 -24.17 -21.79 19.15
C ARG A 230 -22.78 -22.20 19.63
N ALA A 231 -22.41 -23.47 19.46
CA ALA A 231 -21.07 -23.96 19.80
C ALA A 231 -20.00 -23.29 18.93
N GLU A 232 -20.21 -23.18 17.61
CA GLU A 232 -19.28 -22.45 16.73
C GLU A 232 -19.20 -20.97 17.06
N MET A 233 -20.32 -20.31 17.32
CA MET A 233 -20.33 -18.90 17.73
C MET A 233 -19.62 -18.68 19.08
N SER A 234 -19.66 -19.66 19.98
CA SER A 234 -18.89 -19.62 21.23
C SER A 234 -17.40 -19.77 20.97
N ARG A 235 -16.98 -20.63 20.04
CA ARG A 235 -15.57 -20.79 19.65
C ARG A 235 -15.06 -19.53 18.94
N LEU A 236 -15.86 -18.96 18.06
CA LEU A 236 -15.57 -17.71 17.36
C LEU A 236 -15.32 -16.57 18.35
N ARG A 237 -16.17 -16.41 19.38
CA ARG A 237 -15.95 -15.37 20.41
C ARG A 237 -14.63 -15.53 21.14
N LYS A 238 -14.27 -16.77 21.53
CA LYS A 238 -12.98 -17.04 22.17
C LYS A 238 -11.80 -16.72 21.25
N ALA A 239 -11.93 -17.00 19.95
CA ALA A 239 -10.90 -16.67 18.98
C ALA A 239 -10.74 -15.15 18.80
N LEU A 240 -11.85 -14.40 18.74
CA LEU A 240 -11.83 -12.93 18.67
C LEU A 240 -11.23 -12.30 19.94
N GLU A 241 -11.55 -12.85 21.11
CA GLU A 241 -10.97 -12.42 22.38
C GLU A 241 -9.45 -12.65 22.41
N ALA A 242 -9.00 -13.85 22.03
CA ALA A 242 -7.59 -14.19 21.96
C ALA A 242 -6.80 -13.32 20.95
N ALA A 243 -7.47 -12.84 19.91
CA ALA A 243 -6.90 -11.94 18.91
C ALA A 243 -6.93 -10.45 19.33
N GLY A 244 -7.43 -10.12 20.52
CA GLY A 244 -7.59 -8.72 20.97
C GLY A 244 -8.67 -7.94 20.20
N ALA A 245 -9.53 -8.63 19.44
CA ALA A 245 -10.49 -7.98 18.55
C ALA A 245 -11.55 -7.16 19.31
N PHE A 246 -12.00 -7.65 20.47
CA PHE A 246 -12.96 -6.93 21.30
C PHE A 246 -12.37 -5.64 21.90
N GLU A 247 -11.09 -5.64 22.25
CA GLU A 247 -10.36 -4.45 22.70
C GLU A 247 -10.18 -3.44 21.56
N ALA A 248 -10.00 -3.95 20.34
CA ALA A 248 -9.99 -3.18 19.11
C ALA A 248 -11.39 -2.67 18.66
N GLY A 249 -12.44 -2.88 19.46
CA GLY A 249 -13.79 -2.37 19.16
C GLY A 249 -14.63 -3.25 18.24
N VAL A 250 -14.18 -4.46 17.89
CA VAL A 250 -15.02 -5.44 17.20
C VAL A 250 -16.16 -5.86 18.13
N GLY A 251 -17.38 -5.92 17.61
CA GLY A 251 -18.57 -6.36 18.36
C GLY A 251 -19.19 -7.59 17.73
N LEU A 252 -19.53 -8.60 18.54
CA LEU A 252 -20.24 -9.80 18.09
C LEU A 252 -21.43 -10.14 19.00
N SER A 253 -22.56 -9.51 18.72
CA SER A 253 -23.78 -9.69 19.52
C SER A 253 -24.49 -11.01 19.20
N SER A 254 -25.46 -11.38 20.06
CA SER A 254 -26.38 -12.48 19.82
C SER A 254 -27.80 -11.97 19.77
N ARG A 255 -28.64 -12.56 18.91
CA ARG A 255 -30.07 -12.26 18.74
C ARG A 255 -30.38 -10.79 18.32
N PRO A 256 -30.17 -10.43 17.04
CA PRO A 256 -29.58 -11.23 15.96
C PRO A 256 -28.05 -11.37 16.14
N TYR A 257 -27.45 -12.34 15.45
CA TYR A 257 -26.00 -12.36 15.34
C TYR A 257 -25.57 -11.19 14.48
N ARG A 258 -24.80 -10.27 15.04
CA ARG A 258 -24.40 -9.04 14.34
C ARG A 258 -22.93 -8.77 14.61
N LEU A 259 -22.24 -8.41 13.53
CA LEU A 259 -20.83 -8.02 13.54
C LEU A 259 -20.73 -6.49 13.37
N THR A 260 -19.88 -5.84 14.15
CA THR A 260 -19.60 -4.39 14.08
C THR A 260 -18.13 -4.11 14.33
N GLY A 261 -17.64 -2.92 13.94
CA GLY A 261 -16.29 -2.47 14.27
C GLY A 261 -15.17 -3.18 13.50
N VAL A 262 -15.51 -3.82 12.38
CA VAL A 262 -14.56 -4.50 11.49
C VAL A 262 -14.86 -4.13 10.05
N GLU A 263 -13.83 -3.80 9.30
CA GLU A 263 -13.88 -3.69 7.83
C GLU A 263 -13.49 -5.04 7.22
N ASP A 264 -13.94 -5.32 6.01
CA ASP A 264 -13.47 -6.48 5.25
C ASP A 264 -12.94 -6.06 3.88
N ASP A 265 -11.80 -6.63 3.49
CA ASP A 265 -11.08 -6.29 2.26
C ASP A 265 -11.92 -6.51 1.00
N GLY A 266 -12.71 -7.58 0.93
CA GLY A 266 -13.64 -7.85 -0.17
C GLY A 266 -14.68 -6.75 -0.36
N ALA A 267 -15.24 -6.19 0.72
CA ALA A 267 -16.18 -5.07 0.64
C ALA A 267 -15.48 -3.77 0.21
N ARG A 268 -14.22 -3.57 0.62
CA ARG A 268 -13.42 -2.40 0.20
C ARG A 268 -13.14 -2.46 -1.30
N VAL A 269 -12.73 -3.62 -1.82
CA VAL A 269 -12.59 -3.86 -3.27
C VAL A 269 -13.91 -3.59 -3.99
N ALA A 270 -15.02 -4.15 -3.51
CA ALA A 270 -16.35 -3.92 -4.12
C ALA A 270 -16.72 -2.43 -4.13
N ALA A 271 -16.43 -1.69 -3.06
CA ALA A 271 -16.68 -0.24 -2.99
C ALA A 271 -15.78 0.57 -3.95
N HIS A 272 -14.55 0.12 -4.19
CA HIS A 272 -13.68 0.70 -5.22
C HIS A 272 -14.24 0.46 -6.62
N LEU A 273 -14.65 -0.78 -6.94
CA LEU A 273 -15.26 -1.12 -8.21
C LEU A 273 -16.55 -0.32 -8.46
N HIS A 274 -17.41 -0.20 -7.46
CA HIS A 274 -18.66 0.56 -7.57
C HIS A 274 -18.44 2.04 -7.93
N ARG A 275 -17.32 2.63 -7.50
CA ARG A 275 -16.95 4.03 -7.79
C ARG A 275 -16.07 4.17 -9.04
N GLY A 276 -15.80 3.09 -9.77
CA GLY A 276 -14.91 3.08 -10.93
C GLY A 276 -13.43 3.24 -10.59
N ALA A 277 -13.04 3.09 -9.32
CA ALA A 277 -11.66 3.23 -8.86
C ALA A 277 -10.89 1.92 -9.06
N LEU A 278 -10.59 1.58 -10.32
CA LEU A 278 -10.04 0.27 -10.70
C LEU A 278 -8.61 0.01 -10.19
N GLN A 279 -7.73 1.02 -10.22
CA GLN A 279 -6.36 0.85 -9.73
C GLN A 279 -6.34 0.57 -8.21
N PRO A 280 -7.04 1.32 -7.35
CA PRO A 280 -7.21 0.95 -5.95
C PRO A 280 -7.83 -0.45 -5.74
N ALA A 281 -8.85 -0.80 -6.52
CA ALA A 281 -9.49 -2.13 -6.43
C ALA A 281 -8.47 -3.26 -6.68
N LEU A 282 -7.68 -3.18 -7.75
CA LEU A 282 -6.65 -4.17 -8.08
C LEU A 282 -5.49 -4.19 -7.07
N ASN A 283 -5.15 -3.05 -6.47
CA ASN A 283 -4.09 -2.99 -5.46
C ASN A 283 -4.53 -3.64 -4.13
N GLU A 284 -5.83 -3.58 -3.81
CA GLU A 284 -6.38 -4.15 -2.57
C GLU A 284 -6.84 -5.60 -2.76
N TYR A 285 -7.24 -5.98 -3.97
CA TYR A 285 -7.66 -7.34 -4.28
C TYR A 285 -6.47 -8.30 -4.25
N GLY A 286 -6.37 -9.07 -3.16
CA GLY A 286 -5.28 -10.03 -2.98
C GLY A 286 -5.41 -11.31 -3.82
N GLY A 287 -6.55 -11.53 -4.46
CA GLY A 287 -6.93 -12.77 -5.15
C GLY A 287 -8.35 -13.21 -4.75
N GLU A 288 -8.77 -14.40 -5.20
CA GLU A 288 -10.11 -14.92 -4.90
C GLU A 288 -10.49 -14.84 -3.42
N LEU A 289 -11.76 -14.50 -3.16
CA LEU A 289 -12.31 -14.41 -1.82
C LEU A 289 -12.50 -15.83 -1.23
N LEU A 290 -11.76 -16.15 -0.16
CA LEU A 290 -11.79 -17.45 0.54
C LEU A 290 -11.78 -18.66 -0.43
N PRO A 291 -10.68 -18.89 -1.16
CA PRO A 291 -10.61 -19.96 -2.14
C PRO A 291 -10.87 -21.31 -1.49
N GLY A 292 -11.72 -22.13 -2.14
CA GLY A 292 -12.13 -23.44 -1.64
C GLY A 292 -13.18 -23.43 -0.51
N SER A 293 -13.74 -22.28 -0.14
CA SER A 293 -14.98 -22.26 0.65
C SER A 293 -16.18 -22.71 -0.19
N GLU A 294 -17.03 -23.52 0.43
CA GLU A 294 -18.31 -23.99 -0.11
C GLU A 294 -19.51 -23.29 0.54
N ALA A 295 -19.28 -22.36 1.48
CA ALA A 295 -20.37 -21.67 2.17
C ALA A 295 -21.21 -20.85 1.16
N PRO A 296 -22.54 -21.05 1.07
CA PRO A 296 -23.35 -20.48 -0.01
C PRO A 296 -23.20 -18.96 -0.20
N ALA A 297 -23.20 -18.19 0.88
CA ALA A 297 -23.01 -16.73 0.80
C ALA A 297 -21.60 -16.34 0.35
N VAL A 298 -20.58 -17.07 0.79
CA VAL A 298 -19.18 -16.82 0.41
C VAL A 298 -18.94 -17.14 -1.07
N VAL A 299 -19.52 -18.24 -1.57
CA VAL A 299 -19.43 -18.61 -2.99
C VAL A 299 -20.07 -17.55 -3.86
N ALA A 300 -21.30 -17.14 -3.54
CA ALA A 300 -22.00 -16.10 -4.28
C ALA A 300 -21.21 -14.78 -4.28
N ARG A 301 -20.67 -14.39 -3.11
CA ARG A 301 -19.85 -13.19 -2.96
C ARG A 301 -18.55 -13.24 -3.75
N ARG A 302 -17.85 -14.38 -3.73
CA ARG A 302 -16.62 -14.60 -4.51
C ARG A 302 -16.91 -14.44 -6.00
N GLU A 303 -17.96 -15.11 -6.51
CA GLU A 303 -18.35 -15.04 -7.92
C GLU A 303 -18.71 -13.61 -8.33
N GLU A 304 -19.49 -12.90 -7.52
CA GLU A 304 -19.86 -11.51 -7.79
C GLU A 304 -18.63 -10.59 -7.82
N LEU A 305 -17.75 -10.67 -6.83
CA LEU A 305 -16.56 -9.83 -6.73
C LEU A 305 -15.60 -10.08 -7.89
N SER A 306 -15.31 -11.35 -8.19
CA SER A 306 -14.41 -11.73 -9.29
C SER A 306 -14.98 -11.35 -10.66
N ALA A 307 -16.30 -11.54 -10.88
CA ALA A 307 -16.95 -11.14 -12.12
C ALA A 307 -16.98 -9.60 -12.29
N ALA A 308 -17.24 -8.85 -11.22
CA ALA A 308 -17.25 -7.39 -11.23
C ALA A 308 -15.85 -6.82 -11.52
N LEU A 309 -14.81 -7.35 -10.87
CA LEU A 309 -13.42 -6.96 -11.10
C LEU A 309 -13.02 -7.22 -12.56
N ARG A 310 -13.23 -8.46 -13.02
CA ARG A 310 -12.95 -8.88 -14.40
C ARG A 310 -13.66 -7.98 -15.40
N GLY A 311 -14.97 -7.83 -15.27
CA GLY A 311 -15.78 -7.02 -16.19
C GLY A 311 -15.32 -5.56 -16.24
N ALA A 312 -14.97 -4.98 -15.09
CA ALA A 312 -14.51 -3.60 -15.02
C ALA A 312 -13.12 -3.41 -15.65
N VAL A 313 -12.18 -4.34 -15.43
CA VAL A 313 -10.85 -4.30 -16.04
C VAL A 313 -10.90 -4.48 -17.55
N LEU A 314 -11.66 -5.48 -18.03
CA LEU A 314 -11.81 -5.71 -19.47
C LEU A 314 -12.53 -4.54 -20.15
N GLY A 315 -13.56 -3.98 -19.51
CA GLY A 315 -14.31 -2.84 -20.03
C GLY A 315 -13.51 -1.55 -20.10
N ALA A 316 -12.54 -1.34 -19.21
CA ALA A 316 -11.68 -0.15 -19.22
C ALA A 316 -10.65 -0.17 -20.36
N GLY A 317 -10.25 -1.36 -20.83
CA GLY A 317 -9.27 -1.51 -21.91
C GLY A 317 -7.92 -0.86 -21.63
N ASN A 318 -7.55 -0.66 -20.36
CA ASN A 318 -6.30 -0.04 -19.99
C ASN A 318 -5.18 -1.11 -19.92
N PRO A 319 -4.06 -0.95 -20.67
CA PRO A 319 -2.98 -1.93 -20.70
C PRO A 319 -2.38 -2.28 -19.33
N ASP A 320 -2.20 -1.29 -18.45
CA ASP A 320 -1.56 -1.48 -17.15
C ASP A 320 -2.49 -2.20 -16.17
N LEU A 321 -3.80 -1.88 -16.20
CA LEU A 321 -4.81 -2.57 -15.40
C LEU A 321 -5.00 -4.02 -15.86
N LEU A 322 -5.03 -4.25 -17.18
CA LEU A 322 -5.08 -5.59 -17.76
C LEU A 322 -3.87 -6.41 -17.32
N GLN A 323 -2.65 -5.86 -17.40
CA GLN A 323 -1.46 -6.58 -16.93
C GLN A 323 -1.51 -6.89 -15.44
N ALA A 324 -1.98 -5.96 -14.61
CA ALA A 324 -2.12 -6.21 -13.19
C ALA A 324 -3.10 -7.37 -12.93
N TYR A 325 -4.23 -7.40 -13.64
CA TYR A 325 -5.23 -8.47 -13.57
C TYR A 325 -4.68 -9.83 -14.04
N LEU A 326 -3.96 -9.89 -15.16
CA LEU A 326 -3.42 -11.15 -15.71
C LEU A 326 -2.34 -11.82 -14.85
N ARG A 327 -1.83 -11.13 -13.82
CA ARG A 327 -0.93 -11.73 -12.83
C ARG A 327 -1.68 -12.50 -11.73
N LEU A 328 -3.00 -12.38 -11.67
CA LEU A 328 -3.83 -13.08 -10.69
C LEU A 328 -3.97 -14.56 -11.10
N PRO A 329 -3.88 -15.51 -10.15
CA PRO A 329 -4.05 -16.94 -10.45
C PRO A 329 -5.36 -17.27 -11.16
N GLU A 330 -6.46 -16.60 -10.80
CA GLU A 330 -7.77 -16.80 -11.44
C GLU A 330 -7.84 -16.30 -12.90
N ALA A 331 -6.91 -15.45 -13.32
CA ALA A 331 -6.84 -14.96 -14.70
C ALA A 331 -6.03 -15.89 -15.63
N ASP A 332 -5.33 -16.90 -15.07
CA ASP A 332 -4.49 -17.81 -15.83
C ASP A 332 -5.26 -18.54 -16.95
N GLY A 333 -6.51 -18.96 -16.65
CA GLY A 333 -7.40 -19.62 -17.60
C GLY A 333 -8.32 -18.68 -18.40
N ASP A 334 -8.21 -17.36 -18.25
CA ASP A 334 -9.14 -16.40 -18.86
C ASP A 334 -8.73 -16.02 -20.29
N ALA A 335 -8.99 -16.90 -21.25
CA ALA A 335 -8.62 -16.70 -22.66
C ALA A 335 -9.07 -15.34 -23.21
N GLN A 336 -10.27 -14.87 -22.87
CA GLN A 336 -10.77 -13.58 -23.35
C GLN A 336 -9.95 -12.40 -22.81
N ALA A 337 -9.53 -12.45 -21.54
CA ALA A 337 -8.69 -11.38 -20.97
C ALA A 337 -7.31 -11.33 -21.66
N TRP A 338 -6.72 -12.50 -21.93
CA TRP A 338 -5.46 -12.61 -22.66
C TRP A 338 -5.58 -12.13 -24.12
N GLU A 339 -6.69 -12.42 -24.81
CA GLU A 339 -6.98 -11.91 -26.16
C GLU A 339 -7.07 -10.37 -26.18
N ILE A 340 -7.81 -9.79 -25.24
CA ILE A 340 -7.93 -8.32 -25.13
C ILE A 340 -6.56 -7.71 -24.86
N ALA A 341 -5.76 -8.30 -23.97
CA ALA A 341 -4.42 -7.81 -23.70
C ALA A 341 -3.52 -7.83 -24.94
N ALA A 342 -3.54 -8.91 -25.73
CA ALA A 342 -2.78 -9.00 -26.97
C ALA A 342 -3.19 -7.92 -28.00
N GLN A 343 -4.47 -7.52 -28.01
CA GLN A 343 -4.99 -6.49 -28.91
C GLN A 343 -4.65 -5.06 -28.49
N VAL A 344 -4.60 -4.78 -27.18
CA VAL A 344 -4.42 -3.42 -26.65
C VAL A 344 -2.93 -3.10 -26.39
N LEU A 345 -2.10 -4.12 -26.15
CA LEU A 345 -0.67 -3.94 -25.93
C LEU A 345 0.06 -3.50 -27.22
N PRO A 346 1.12 -2.68 -27.13
CA PRO A 346 1.85 -2.22 -28.32
C PRO A 346 2.42 -3.37 -29.14
N ASP A 347 2.28 -3.24 -30.47
CA ASP A 347 2.76 -4.22 -31.44
C ASP A 347 4.26 -4.50 -31.30
N GLY A 348 4.62 -5.78 -31.24
CA GLY A 348 6.00 -6.23 -31.10
C GLY A 348 6.58 -6.04 -29.69
N SER A 349 5.78 -5.63 -28.71
CA SER A 349 6.25 -5.53 -27.33
C SER A 349 6.45 -6.92 -26.71
N PRO A 350 7.44 -7.11 -25.80
CA PRO A 350 7.63 -8.38 -25.08
C PRO A 350 6.38 -8.82 -24.32
N ARG A 351 5.57 -7.86 -23.87
CA ARG A 351 4.31 -8.06 -23.15
C ARG A 351 3.22 -8.63 -24.06
N GLN A 352 3.10 -8.12 -25.29
CA GLN A 352 2.18 -8.67 -26.28
C GLN A 352 2.59 -10.08 -26.71
N ALA A 353 3.89 -10.30 -26.94
CA ALA A 353 4.42 -11.63 -27.29
C ALA A 353 4.15 -12.67 -26.20
N ALA A 354 4.29 -12.29 -24.92
CA ALA A 354 3.95 -13.16 -23.79
C ALA A 354 2.45 -13.51 -23.74
N ALA A 355 1.57 -12.54 -24.00
CA ALA A 355 0.13 -12.77 -24.04
C ALA A 355 -0.28 -13.73 -25.17
N LEU A 356 0.29 -13.57 -26.37
CA LEU A 356 0.05 -14.49 -27.50
C LEU A 356 0.55 -15.91 -27.21
N ALA A 357 1.76 -16.04 -26.65
CA ALA A 357 2.30 -17.34 -26.27
C ALA A 357 1.43 -18.06 -25.20
N HIS A 358 0.82 -17.30 -24.28
CA HIS A 358 -0.10 -17.85 -23.30
C HIS A 358 -1.40 -18.35 -23.95
N LEU A 359 -1.97 -17.59 -24.90
CA LEU A 359 -3.14 -18.00 -25.67
C LEU A 359 -2.91 -19.27 -26.50
N ASP A 360 -1.74 -19.40 -27.12
CA ASP A 360 -1.31 -20.62 -27.83
C ASP A 360 -1.29 -21.82 -26.86
N GLY A 361 -0.79 -21.60 -25.64
CA GLY A 361 -0.83 -22.59 -24.57
C GLY A 361 -2.24 -23.00 -24.16
N LEU A 362 -3.16 -22.05 -24.02
CA LEU A 362 -4.57 -22.29 -23.64
C LEU A 362 -5.36 -23.02 -24.74
N SER A 363 -5.07 -22.73 -26.01
CA SER A 363 -5.72 -23.36 -27.17
C SER A 363 -5.17 -24.76 -27.51
N GLY A 364 -4.07 -25.18 -26.87
CA GLY A 364 -3.39 -26.45 -27.13
C GLY A 364 -2.64 -26.48 -28.47
N LEU A 365 -2.53 -25.34 -29.17
CA LEU A 365 -1.74 -25.19 -30.38
C LEU A 365 -0.33 -24.76 -29.96
N GLY A 366 0.54 -25.75 -29.71
CA GLY A 366 1.96 -25.48 -29.48
C GLY A 366 2.57 -24.63 -30.62
N PRO A 367 3.60 -23.81 -30.34
CA PRO A 367 4.05 -22.79 -31.27
C PRO A 367 4.47 -23.41 -32.61
N SER A 368 3.76 -23.02 -33.68
CA SER A 368 4.17 -23.31 -35.05
C SER A 368 5.36 -22.40 -35.39
N LEU A 369 6.57 -22.86 -35.07
CA LEU A 369 7.80 -22.29 -35.59
C LEU A 369 7.83 -22.50 -37.11
N ALA A 370 7.67 -21.41 -37.87
CA ALA A 370 7.95 -21.34 -39.30
C ALA A 370 9.07 -20.32 -39.56
#